data_AF-A0A4Q5VKB6-F1
#
_entry.id   AF-A0A4Q5VKB6-F1
#
_cell.length_a   1.000
_cell.length_b   1.000
_cell.length_c   1.000
_cell.angle_alpha   90.00
_cell.angle_beta   90.00
_cell.angle_gamma   90.00
#
_symmetry.space_group_name_H-M   'P 1'
#
loop_
_entity.id
_entity.type
_entity.pdbx_description
1 polymer ?
#
loop_
_entity_poly.entity_id
_entity_poly.type
_entity_poly.pdbx_seq_one_letter_code
_entity_poly.pdbx_strand_id
1 'polypeptide(L)'
;MKLYQLSSVALLALTALAGCGNGDAPVEVTVTQKEKTYTSGYDNPYITYLVFTAKADQVTIKSAEINRGNSCRTLSWYGNATLRFGQSLQASNLCEPDQIKEVKVETDQGDYTFNF
;
A
#
# COMPACT_ATOMS: atom_id res chain seq x y z
N MET A 1 43.18 -41.83 10.06
CA MET A 1 42.03 -42.47 9.37
C MET A 1 40.75 -41.77 9.83
N LYS A 2 39.98 -41.25 8.86
CA LYS A 2 38.52 -40.92 8.78
C LYS A 2 37.78 -40.49 10.08
N LEU A 3 37.29 -39.24 10.18
CA LEU A 3 36.12 -38.56 9.55
C LEU A 3 34.79 -38.75 10.32
N TYR A 4 33.97 -37.68 10.31
CA TYR A 4 32.51 -37.51 10.51
C TYR A 4 32.22 -36.36 11.51
N GLN A 5 32.21 -35.09 11.08
CA GLN A 5 31.03 -34.34 10.58
C GLN A 5 29.80 -34.43 11.49
N LEU A 6 29.37 -33.28 12.05
CA LEU A 6 27.97 -32.88 12.04
C LEU A 6 27.83 -31.36 12.22
N SER A 7 27.32 -30.78 11.14
CA SER A 7 26.85 -29.41 10.96
C SER A 7 25.80 -29.01 12.01
N SER A 8 25.88 -27.78 12.50
CA SER A 8 24.73 -27.10 13.10
C SER A 8 24.56 -25.76 12.41
N VAL A 9 23.54 -25.72 11.56
CA VAL A 9 23.07 -24.56 10.80
C VAL A 9 22.31 -23.60 11.71
N ALA A 10 22.47 -22.31 11.39
CA ALA A 10 21.60 -21.17 11.65
C ALA A 10 21.52 -20.59 13.07
N LEU A 11 21.94 -19.32 13.18
CA LEU A 11 21.11 -18.33 13.85
C LEU A 11 21.14 -17.00 13.08
N LEU A 12 19.95 -16.42 13.00
CA LEU A 12 19.52 -15.30 12.17
C LEU A 12 20.36 -14.03 12.37
N ALA A 13 20.61 -13.35 11.26
CA ALA A 13 20.67 -11.89 11.25
C ALA A 13 19.97 -11.38 9.98
N LEU A 14 18.64 -11.54 9.92
CA LEU A 14 17.84 -10.64 9.10
C LEU A 14 17.83 -9.29 9.82
N THR A 15 18.80 -8.43 9.51
CA THR A 15 18.64 -7.00 9.74
C THR A 15 17.63 -6.51 8.72
N ALA A 16 16.34 -6.70 9.01
CA ALA A 16 15.32 -5.85 8.43
C ALA A 16 15.63 -4.44 8.96
N LEU A 17 16.31 -3.62 8.15
CA LEU A 17 16.22 -2.18 8.31
C LEU A 17 14.76 -1.82 8.00
N ALA A 18 13.88 -1.98 8.98
CA ALA A 18 12.69 -1.17 9.04
C ALA A 18 13.20 0.25 9.30
N GLY A 19 13.53 0.95 8.21
CA GLY A 19 13.70 2.39 8.25
C GLY A 19 12.37 2.96 8.69
N CYS A 20 12.20 3.13 10.00
CA CYS A 20 11.11 3.89 10.57
C CYS A 20 11.37 5.33 10.14
N GLY A 21 10.72 5.77 9.07
CA GLY A 21 10.83 7.13 8.57
C GLY A 21 10.35 8.08 9.65
N ASN A 22 11.28 8.69 10.38
CA ASN A 22 11.01 9.81 11.30
C ASN A 22 10.69 11.12 10.54
N GLY A 23 10.39 11.04 9.25
CA GLY A 23 9.97 12.16 8.41
C GLY A 23 8.49 12.00 8.03
N ASP A 24 7.82 13.12 7.80
CA ASP A 24 6.44 13.13 7.32
C ASP A 24 6.31 12.25 6.07
N ALA A 25 5.26 11.43 6.01
CA ALA A 25 5.02 10.59 4.84
C ALA A 25 4.99 11.44 3.56
N PRO A 26 5.67 11.03 2.47
CA PRO A 26 5.78 11.82 1.23
C PRO A 26 4.48 11.86 0.42
N VAL A 27 3.47 11.10 0.86
CA VAL A 27 2.11 11.07 0.32
C VAL A 27 1.09 11.21 1.45
N GLU A 28 -0.06 11.75 1.11
CA GLU A 28 -1.30 11.63 1.87
C GLU A 28 -2.19 10.57 1.22
N VAL A 29 -2.94 9.82 2.04
CA VAL A 29 -3.89 8.81 1.54
C VAL A 29 -5.28 9.17 2.04
N THR A 30 -6.23 9.26 1.11
CA THR A 30 -7.65 9.47 1.42
C THR A 30 -8.51 8.37 0.81
N VAL A 31 -9.64 8.08 1.45
CA VAL A 31 -10.62 7.12 0.96
C VAL A 31 -11.82 7.90 0.42
N THR A 32 -12.19 7.66 -0.83
CA THR A 32 -13.32 8.34 -1.48
C THR A 32 -14.23 7.34 -2.18
N GLN A 33 -15.50 7.72 -2.39
CA GLN A 33 -16.43 6.96 -3.22
C GLN A 33 -16.87 7.78 -4.43
N LYS A 34 -17.10 7.10 -5.55
CA LYS A 34 -17.75 7.69 -6.73
C LYS A 34 -18.84 6.76 -7.24
N GLU A 35 -19.90 7.35 -7.78
CA GLU A 35 -20.98 6.60 -8.42
C GLU A 35 -20.49 5.91 -9.69
N LYS A 36 -20.95 4.67 -9.90
CA LYS A 36 -20.74 3.89 -11.12
C LYS A 36 -21.57 4.50 -12.24
N THR A 37 -20.97 4.64 -13.43
CA THR A 37 -21.68 5.09 -14.64
C THR A 37 -22.69 4.05 -15.17
N TYR A 38 -22.64 2.81 -14.67
CA TYR A 38 -23.58 1.74 -14.99
C TYR A 38 -23.88 0.91 -13.73
N THR A 39 -25.15 0.80 -13.37
CA THR A 39 -25.61 0.02 -12.22
C THR A 39 -26.64 -1.01 -12.67
N SER A 40 -26.35 -2.29 -12.42
CA SER A 40 -27.37 -3.34 -12.39
C SER A 40 -28.14 -3.23 -11.07
N GLY A 41 -29.45 -3.49 -11.08
CA GLY A 41 -30.39 -3.16 -9.99
C GLY A 41 -30.17 -3.82 -8.62
N TYR A 42 -29.08 -4.57 -8.42
CA TYR A 42 -28.71 -5.23 -7.16
C TYR A 42 -27.27 -4.96 -6.70
N ASP A 43 -26.45 -4.22 -7.47
CA ASP A 43 -25.06 -3.95 -7.10
C ASP A 43 -24.93 -2.64 -6.31
N ASN A 44 -23.97 -2.57 -5.37
CA ASN A 44 -23.58 -1.29 -4.76
C ASN A 44 -23.28 -0.27 -5.87
N PRO A 45 -23.95 0.90 -5.92
CA PRO A 45 -23.77 1.87 -6.99
C PRO A 45 -22.46 2.65 -6.88
N TYR A 46 -21.65 2.45 -5.84
CA TYR A 46 -20.40 3.15 -5.61
C TYR A 46 -19.16 2.29 -5.90
N ILE A 47 -18.07 2.95 -6.29
CA ILE A 47 -16.70 2.41 -6.30
C ILE A 47 -15.89 3.19 -5.27
N THR A 48 -15.22 2.47 -4.39
CA THR A 48 -14.27 3.04 -3.44
C THR A 48 -12.89 3.19 -4.07
N TYR A 49 -12.24 4.33 -3.84
CA TYR A 49 -10.90 4.65 -4.29
C TYR A 49 -10.01 5.01 -3.10
N LEU A 50 -8.79 4.48 -3.12
CA LEU A 50 -7.66 5.09 -2.43
C LEU A 50 -7.11 6.20 -3.32
N VAL A 51 -7.01 7.41 -2.78
CA VAL A 51 -6.41 8.54 -3.46
C VAL A 51 -5.10 8.87 -2.77
N PHE A 52 -4.00 8.67 -3.47
CA PHE A 52 -2.66 9.00 -3.01
C PHE A 52 -2.28 10.36 -3.58
N THR A 53 -2.01 11.35 -2.73
CA THR A 53 -1.61 12.69 -3.15
C THR A 53 -0.18 12.96 -2.68
N ALA A 54 0.71 13.35 -3.58
CA ALA A 54 2.10 13.64 -3.23
C ALA A 54 2.22 14.94 -2.42
N LYS A 55 2.89 14.84 -1.27
CA LYS A 55 3.31 15.96 -0.42
C LYS A 55 4.79 16.30 -0.59
N ALA A 56 5.59 15.38 -1.12
CA ALA A 56 6.96 15.64 -1.52
C ALA A 56 7.02 16.20 -2.95
N ASP A 57 8.12 16.88 -3.30
CA ASP A 57 8.38 17.38 -4.66
C ASP A 57 8.25 16.29 -5.72
N GLN A 58 8.73 15.10 -5.38
CA GLN A 58 8.60 13.88 -6.17
C GLN A 58 8.57 12.67 -5.23
N VAL A 59 7.73 11.68 -5.55
CA VAL A 59 7.69 10.38 -4.87
C VAL A 59 7.26 9.30 -5.84
N THR A 60 7.87 8.13 -5.75
CA THR A 60 7.45 6.94 -6.49
C THR A 60 6.76 5.98 -5.54
N ILE A 61 5.45 5.82 -5.73
CA ILE A 61 4.67 4.79 -5.05
C ILE A 61 4.91 3.46 -5.78
N LYS A 62 5.23 2.40 -5.03
CA LYS A 62 5.55 1.07 -5.56
C LYS A 62 4.41 0.08 -5.36
N SER A 63 3.81 0.11 -4.18
CA SER A 63 2.67 -0.74 -3.82
C SER A 63 1.81 -0.08 -2.76
N ALA A 64 0.56 -0.55 -2.65
CA ALA A 64 -0.33 -0.23 -1.53
C ALA A 64 -1.10 -1.49 -1.13
N GLU A 65 -1.06 -1.81 0.15
CA GLU A 65 -1.71 -2.96 0.76
C GLU A 65 -2.75 -2.51 1.79
N ILE A 66 -3.99 -2.96 1.62
CA ILE A 66 -5.09 -2.63 2.52
C ILE A 66 -5.20 -3.74 3.58
N ASN A 67 -5.38 -3.35 4.84
CA ASN A 67 -5.66 -4.25 5.96
C ASN A 67 -4.73 -5.47 6.04
N ARG A 68 -3.41 -5.27 5.85
CA ARG A 68 -2.39 -6.34 5.88
C ARG A 68 -2.66 -7.47 4.87
N GLY A 69 -3.23 -7.11 3.72
CA GLY A 69 -3.59 -8.04 2.65
C GLY A 69 -4.93 -8.75 2.86
N ASN A 70 -5.73 -8.38 3.87
CA ASN A 70 -7.00 -9.04 4.15
C ASN A 70 -8.17 -8.45 3.37
N SER A 71 -8.88 -9.32 2.61
CA SER A 71 -10.18 -9.13 1.93
C SER A 71 -10.34 -7.95 0.95
N CYS A 72 -9.46 -6.96 0.98
CA CYS A 72 -9.50 -5.74 0.18
C CYS A 72 -8.30 -5.71 -0.76
N ARG A 73 -8.55 -5.78 -2.07
CA ARG A 73 -7.51 -5.68 -3.08
C ARG A 73 -7.65 -4.39 -3.89
N THR A 74 -6.54 -3.69 -4.07
CA THR A 74 -6.40 -2.59 -5.02
C THR A 74 -6.43 -3.14 -6.45
N LEU A 75 -7.31 -2.62 -7.32
CA LEU A 75 -7.61 -3.21 -8.63
C LEU A 75 -7.10 -2.41 -9.83
N SER A 76 -7.09 -1.06 -9.76
CA SER A 76 -6.86 -0.22 -10.95
C SER A 76 -5.45 0.34 -11.10
N TRP A 77 -4.50 -0.09 -10.27
CA TRP A 77 -3.12 0.37 -10.34
C TRP A 77 -2.16 -0.81 -10.43
N TYR A 78 -1.28 -0.77 -11.44
CA TYR A 78 -0.25 -1.78 -11.70
C TYR A 78 1.11 -1.11 -11.84
N GLY A 79 2.11 -1.64 -11.14
CA GLY A 79 3.50 -1.15 -11.21
C GLY A 79 3.73 0.14 -10.43
N ASN A 80 4.87 0.77 -10.66
CA ASN A 80 5.26 1.98 -9.94
C ASN A 80 4.57 3.22 -10.53
N ALA A 81 4.20 4.18 -9.67
CA ALA A 81 3.65 5.46 -10.06
C ALA A 81 4.47 6.60 -9.44
N THR A 82 5.09 7.42 -10.29
CA THR A 82 5.83 8.60 -9.86
C THR A 82 4.92 9.84 -9.93
N LEU A 83 4.74 10.49 -8.79
CA LEU A 83 3.95 11.71 -8.63
C LEU A 83 4.86 12.87 -8.26
N ARG A 84 4.53 14.06 -8.74
CA ARG A 84 5.09 15.35 -8.27
C ARG A 84 4.17 16.00 -7.25
N PHE A 85 4.67 16.97 -6.49
CA PHE A 85 3.90 17.71 -5.49
C PHE A 85 2.48 18.08 -5.97
N GLY A 86 1.47 17.71 -5.19
CA GLY A 86 0.06 17.98 -5.47
C GLY A 86 -0.59 17.07 -6.53
N GLN A 87 0.16 16.22 -7.24
CA GLN A 87 -0.42 15.23 -8.13
C GLN A 87 -1.02 14.07 -7.34
N SER A 88 -2.07 13.46 -7.90
CA SER A 88 -2.76 12.35 -7.26
C SER A 88 -2.89 11.13 -8.17
N LEU A 89 -2.81 9.94 -7.56
CA LEU A 89 -3.14 8.65 -8.15
C LEU A 89 -4.41 8.12 -7.50
N GLN A 90 -5.36 7.64 -8.30
CA GLN A 90 -6.56 6.96 -7.82
C GLN A 90 -6.46 5.47 -8.08
N ALA A 91 -6.62 4.67 -7.03
CA ALA A 91 -6.64 3.23 -7.12
C ALA A 91 -7.97 2.69 -6.57
N SER A 92 -8.80 2.13 -7.45
CA SER A 92 -10.06 1.52 -7.04
C SER A 92 -9.82 0.25 -6.24
N ASN A 93 -10.77 -0.09 -5.38
CA ASN A 93 -10.76 -1.31 -4.60
C ASN A 93 -12.18 -1.87 -4.43
N LEU A 94 -12.29 -3.09 -3.92
CA LEU A 94 -13.55 -3.80 -3.73
C LEU A 94 -14.19 -3.59 -2.36
N CYS A 95 -13.56 -2.81 -1.48
CA CYS A 95 -14.03 -2.64 -0.11
C CYS A 95 -14.89 -1.39 0.04
N GLU A 96 -15.85 -1.46 0.95
CA GLU A 96 -16.54 -0.28 1.44
C GLU A 96 -15.57 0.60 2.24
N PRO A 97 -15.77 1.92 2.29
CA PRO A 97 -14.87 2.83 3.00
C PRO A 97 -14.68 2.47 4.48
N ASP A 98 -15.75 2.02 5.14
CA ASP A 98 -15.73 1.65 6.56
C ASP A 98 -14.95 0.34 6.82
N GLN A 99 -14.72 -0.48 5.80
CA GLN A 99 -13.92 -1.69 5.89
C GLN A 99 -12.40 -1.40 5.80
N ILE A 100 -12.00 -0.24 5.30
CA ILE A 100 -10.60 0.15 5.16
C ILE A 100 -10.14 0.75 6.50
N LYS A 101 -9.31 0.01 7.24
CA LYS A 101 -8.80 0.42 8.57
C LYS A 101 -7.34 0.81 8.53
N GLU A 102 -6.59 0.17 7.65
CA GLU A 102 -5.15 0.34 7.52
C GLU A 102 -4.76 0.30 6.04
N VAL A 103 -3.85 1.17 5.62
CA VAL A 103 -3.21 1.11 4.31
C VAL A 103 -1.70 1.23 4.49
N LYS A 104 -0.96 0.19 4.14
CA LYS A 104 0.51 0.22 4.03
C LYS A 104 0.88 0.66 2.62
N VAL A 105 1.73 1.67 2.48
CA VAL A 105 2.21 2.22 1.22
C VAL A 105 3.72 2.09 1.16
N GLU A 106 4.22 1.44 0.12
CA GLU A 106 5.66 1.32 -0.13
C GLU A 106 6.06 2.35 -1.17
N THR A 107 7.10 3.13 -0.86
CA THR A 107 7.60 4.19 -1.75
C THR A 107 9.10 4.02 -2.02
N ASP A 108 9.65 4.88 -2.88
CA ASP A 108 11.10 5.06 -3.01
C ASP A 108 11.75 5.76 -1.80
N GLN A 109 10.96 6.33 -0.90
CA GLN A 109 11.40 7.05 0.31
C GLN A 109 11.08 6.32 1.61
N GLY A 110 10.66 5.05 1.53
CA GLY A 110 10.34 4.21 2.69
C GLY A 110 8.90 3.69 2.68
N ASP A 111 8.56 2.97 3.73
CA ASP A 111 7.26 2.36 3.95
C ASP A 111 6.47 3.16 4.98
N TYR A 112 5.20 3.43 4.69
CA TYR A 112 4.33 4.26 5.51
C TYR A 112 2.99 3.58 5.75
N THR A 113 2.50 3.61 6.97
CA THR A 113 1.20 3.03 7.34
C THR A 113 0.23 4.14 7.74
N PHE A 114 -0.95 4.13 7.11
CA PHE A 114 -2.04 5.06 7.34
C PHE A 114 -3.20 4.32 8.00
N ASN A 115 -3.81 4.91 9.04
CA ASN A 115 -4.95 4.34 9.75
C ASN A 115 -6.17 5.26 9.60
N PHE A 116 -7.38 4.66 9.54
CA PHE A 116 -8.65 5.34 9.29
C PHE A 116 -9.73 4.96 10.31
#